data_AF-A0A5A7WJL0-F1
#
_entry.id   AF-A0A5A7WJL0-F1
#
_cell.length_a   1.000
_cell.length_b   1.000
_cell.length_c   1.000
_cell.angle_alpha   90.00
_cell.angle_beta   90.00
_cell.angle_gamma   90.00
#
_symmetry.space_group_name_H-M   'P 1'
#
loop_
_entity.id
_entity.type
_entity.pdbx_description
1 polymer ?
#
loop_
_entity_poly.entity_id
_entity_poly.type
_entity_poly.pdbx_seq_one_letter_code
_entity_poly.pdbx_strand_id
1 'polypeptide(L)'
;MPIRSVTSPTSGPLLAISPRAIRTGSWLAPAACSNAARLGRLAALCVIAAALVPVSADARLRRHAEHVKNDPAKFVYVPRHNPPREWPFEFTGSQYEPVAFADIAGWREDDHLLAFQAFRTSCKPIVAQRNPPTDSKALGATLRDPCRAARSADISDGAKARAFFEEHFLPLRISRLGEPEGFVTGYYEPVIDGSRTKTDVYTVPVYRRPSNLFVRGYSQSSASMPNGGDVFRKIGRRKLVPYYDRGQIEDGAIAGRGLEIVWLKSQTDLLFTQIQGSARVRLEDGGTVRINYDAHNGYRYTPVGRVLIDRGIIPREQMSMQRIRQYMEENPDAASELRRQNRSYVFFREVQLSDKDEAVGAQGVPLTPGRSIAVDKSLHVYGTPFFIEGDLPIESDMAKTPFRRLMVAQDTGSAIIGPARADLYFGAGAEAGKVAGRMKNAARFVMLVPKSLDPSRRGHHMPLPDARPSAEIAKLFPQTAPKPAEAPKVETSAIDNKAAAKPDAVAVKPTVSAVTAPLPVARPAAVVPTPAMPRPAATTVPLPEARPAVAPEVKPQVKSEVKTEVKTEAKAKRAKSRHRVYRRTPKQPQSLFRFPWQ
;
A
#
# COMPACT_ATOMS: atom_id res chain seq x y z
N MET A 1 21.09 -12.70 -50.20
CA MET A 1 21.21 -13.13 -51.61
C MET A 1 20.44 -14.44 -51.81
N PRO A 2 19.96 -14.76 -53.04
CA PRO A 2 18.55 -15.15 -53.20
C PRO A 2 18.25 -16.40 -54.07
N ILE A 3 17.07 -17.01 -53.89
CA ILE A 3 16.34 -17.89 -54.85
C ILE A 3 14.83 -17.64 -54.58
N ARG A 4 14.01 -17.05 -55.48
CA ARG A 4 13.25 -17.63 -56.64
C ARG A 4 12.35 -18.83 -56.24
N SER A 5 11.13 -19.07 -56.76
CA SER A 5 10.28 -18.44 -57.81
C SER A 5 8.83 -18.99 -57.73
N VAL A 6 7.76 -18.18 -57.86
CA VAL A 6 6.83 -17.99 -59.01
C VAL A 6 5.83 -19.14 -59.35
N THR A 7 4.51 -18.84 -59.30
CA THR A 7 3.33 -19.16 -60.20
C THR A 7 2.02 -19.12 -59.36
N SER A 8 1.03 -18.22 -59.53
CA SER A 8 0.01 -18.01 -60.63
C SER A 8 -1.26 -18.89 -60.50
N PRO A 9 -2.47 -18.51 -61.01
CA PRO A 9 -3.11 -17.17 -61.14
C PRO A 9 -4.67 -17.19 -60.84
N THR A 10 -5.44 -16.24 -61.42
CA THR A 10 -6.92 -15.97 -61.35
C THR A 10 -7.35 -15.08 -60.15
N SER A 11 -8.13 -13.99 -60.29
CA SER A 11 -9.01 -13.50 -61.38
C SER A 11 -9.03 -11.95 -61.49
N GLY A 12 -9.50 -11.42 -62.64
CA GLY A 12 -9.97 -10.03 -62.83
C GLY A 12 -11.25 -10.03 -63.69
N PRO A 13 -11.75 -8.90 -64.26
CA PRO A 13 -11.29 -7.51 -64.15
C PRO A 13 -12.40 -6.47 -63.77
N LEU A 14 -12.10 -5.18 -63.94
CA LEU A 14 -12.86 -3.97 -63.58
C LEU A 14 -14.02 -3.57 -64.52
N LEU A 15 -14.89 -2.66 -64.05
CA LEU A 15 -15.39 -1.40 -64.68
C LEU A 15 -16.41 -0.73 -63.72
N ALA A 16 -16.75 0.58 -63.71
CA ALA A 16 -15.96 1.83 -63.75
C ALA A 16 -16.90 3.07 -63.55
N ILE A 17 -16.45 4.12 -62.82
CA ILE A 17 -16.79 5.57 -63.03
C ILE A 17 -18.27 5.98 -62.69
N SER A 18 -18.68 7.16 -62.18
CA SER A 18 -18.10 8.53 -62.02
C SER A 18 -18.66 9.28 -60.78
N PRO A 19 -18.09 10.44 -60.36
CA PRO A 19 -18.54 11.22 -59.20
C PRO A 19 -19.44 12.43 -59.56
N ARG A 20 -19.98 13.11 -58.53
CA ARG A 20 -20.49 14.50 -58.60
C ARG A 20 -19.77 15.33 -57.52
N ALA A 21 -18.98 16.36 -57.79
CA ALA A 21 -19.13 17.56 -58.63
C ALA A 21 -19.47 18.79 -57.77
N ILE A 22 -18.43 19.59 -57.51
CA ILE A 22 -18.50 20.97 -57.04
C ILE A 22 -19.22 21.83 -58.09
N ARG A 23 -19.95 22.88 -57.69
CA ARG A 23 -20.35 23.95 -58.61
C ARG A 23 -19.87 25.31 -58.11
N THR A 24 -19.11 25.97 -58.97
CA THR A 24 -18.53 27.32 -58.82
C THR A 24 -19.39 28.37 -59.50
N GLY A 25 -19.13 29.65 -59.21
CA GLY A 25 -19.60 30.81 -59.98
C GLY A 25 -19.72 32.06 -59.11
N SER A 26 -19.32 33.26 -59.55
CA SER A 26 -18.45 33.59 -60.68
C SER A 26 -17.78 34.96 -60.47
N TRP A 27 -16.72 35.18 -61.23
CA TRP A 27 -15.87 36.35 -61.32
C TRP A 27 -16.59 37.66 -61.73
N LEU A 28 -16.12 38.80 -61.22
CA LEU A 28 -15.51 39.89 -62.01
C LEU A 28 -14.96 41.01 -61.07
N ALA A 29 -13.90 41.71 -61.50
CA ALA A 29 -13.25 42.85 -60.84
C ALA A 29 -13.25 44.05 -61.81
N PRO A 30 -12.61 45.23 -61.55
CA PRO A 30 -11.95 45.75 -60.35
C PRO A 30 -12.37 47.20 -59.96
N ALA A 31 -11.85 47.74 -58.84
CA ALA A 31 -11.58 49.19 -58.69
C ALA A 31 -10.68 49.48 -57.48
N ALA A 32 -9.52 50.10 -57.70
CA ALA A 32 -8.74 50.73 -56.62
C ALA A 32 -9.20 52.18 -56.45
N CYS A 33 -9.51 52.62 -55.22
CA CYS A 33 -9.80 54.03 -54.96
C CYS A 33 -9.30 54.51 -53.58
N SER A 34 -8.12 55.13 -53.61
CA SER A 34 -7.64 56.21 -52.72
C SER A 34 -7.93 56.15 -51.20
N ASN A 35 -6.86 55.97 -50.41
CA ASN A 35 -6.81 56.11 -48.94
C ASN A 35 -7.04 57.55 -48.39
N ALA A 36 -7.48 58.52 -49.21
CA ALA A 36 -7.52 59.93 -48.83
C ALA A 36 -8.75 60.36 -48.00
N ALA A 37 -9.90 59.70 -48.15
CA ALA A 37 -11.17 60.20 -47.62
C ALA A 37 -11.46 59.90 -46.13
N ARG A 38 -10.71 58.98 -45.49
CA ARG A 38 -10.95 58.59 -44.07
C ARG A 38 -10.13 59.39 -43.05
N LEU A 39 -9.01 60.00 -43.43
CA LEU A 39 -8.26 60.87 -42.49
C LEU A 39 -8.95 62.23 -42.25
N GLY A 40 -9.59 62.80 -43.27
CA GLY A 40 -10.23 64.13 -43.17
C GLY A 40 -11.37 64.21 -42.15
N ARG A 41 -12.10 63.11 -41.90
CA ARG A 41 -13.22 63.09 -40.93
C ARG A 41 -12.79 62.86 -39.47
N LEU A 42 -11.56 62.40 -39.22
CA LEU A 42 -11.02 62.26 -37.86
C LEU A 42 -10.39 63.56 -37.35
N ALA A 43 -9.72 64.32 -38.23
CA ALA A 43 -9.12 65.61 -37.85
C ALA A 43 -10.16 66.63 -37.34
N ALA A 44 -11.34 66.70 -37.94
CA ALA A 44 -12.40 67.65 -37.56
C ALA A 44 -13.03 67.35 -36.18
N LEU A 45 -13.07 66.08 -35.75
CA LEU A 45 -13.64 65.69 -34.46
C LEU A 45 -12.69 65.94 -33.28
N CYS A 46 -11.38 65.84 -33.49
CA CYS A 46 -10.39 66.11 -32.43
C CYS A 46 -10.30 67.60 -32.06
N VAL A 47 -10.55 68.53 -32.99
CA VAL A 47 -10.47 69.98 -32.72
C VAL A 47 -11.64 70.48 -31.89
N ILE A 48 -12.86 69.93 -32.08
CA ILE A 48 -14.04 70.31 -31.27
C ILE A 48 -13.93 69.81 -29.83
N ALA A 49 -13.29 68.65 -29.60
CA ALA A 49 -13.11 68.09 -28.26
C ALA A 49 -12.03 68.81 -27.42
N ALA A 50 -11.10 69.54 -28.06
CA ALA A 50 -9.96 70.18 -27.37
C ALA A 50 -10.23 71.65 -26.95
N ALA A 51 -11.29 72.28 -27.46
CA ALA A 51 -11.58 73.71 -27.24
C ALA A 51 -12.63 74.01 -26.14
N LEU A 52 -13.11 72.99 -25.41
CA LEU A 52 -14.03 73.12 -24.27
C LEU A 52 -13.48 72.47 -22.99
N VAL A 53 -12.24 72.86 -22.66
CA VAL A 53 -11.72 72.96 -21.29
C VAL A 53 -12.22 74.30 -20.72
N PRO A 54 -12.51 74.53 -19.41
CA PRO A 54 -12.28 73.73 -18.19
C PRO A 54 -13.55 73.56 -17.30
N VAL A 55 -13.36 73.37 -15.99
CA VAL A 55 -14.35 73.42 -14.88
C VAL A 55 -15.20 72.15 -14.70
N SER A 56 -14.57 71.10 -14.15
CA SER A 56 -15.20 70.16 -13.19
C SER A 56 -14.24 69.11 -12.59
N ALA A 57 -12.98 69.06 -13.00
CA ALA A 57 -12.00 68.08 -12.49
C ALA A 57 -11.62 68.29 -11.00
N ASP A 58 -11.45 69.54 -10.55
CA ASP A 58 -10.89 69.84 -9.21
C ASP A 58 -11.91 69.66 -8.05
N ALA A 59 -13.20 69.66 -8.36
CA ALA A 59 -14.27 69.49 -7.37
C ALA A 59 -14.57 68.03 -6.98
N ARG A 60 -13.98 67.05 -7.70
CA ARG A 60 -14.08 65.61 -7.36
C ARG A 60 -12.88 65.08 -6.58
N LEU A 61 -11.66 65.58 -6.80
CA LEU A 61 -10.50 65.16 -6.00
C LEU A 61 -10.64 65.58 -4.53
N ARG A 62 -11.12 66.79 -4.24
CA ARG A 62 -11.26 67.26 -2.84
C ARG A 62 -12.38 66.57 -2.05
N ARG A 63 -13.45 66.08 -2.70
CA ARG A 63 -14.53 65.35 -2.00
C ARG A 63 -14.25 63.86 -1.78
N HIS A 64 -13.32 63.24 -2.51
CA HIS A 64 -12.84 61.89 -2.17
C HIS A 64 -11.80 61.88 -1.04
N ALA A 65 -11.18 63.02 -0.72
CA ALA A 65 -10.16 63.13 0.32
C ALA A 65 -10.72 63.19 1.77
N GLU A 66 -11.99 63.56 1.97
CA GLU A 66 -12.59 63.72 3.32
C GLU A 66 -13.56 62.61 3.75
N HIS A 67 -13.82 61.61 2.90
CA HIS A 67 -14.60 60.41 3.27
C HIS A 67 -13.79 59.12 3.32
N VAL A 68 -12.47 59.24 3.51
CA VAL A 68 -11.59 58.15 3.96
C VAL A 68 -10.86 58.55 5.26
N LYS A 69 -11.59 59.16 6.20
CA LYS A 69 -11.21 59.28 7.61
C LYS A 69 -11.97 58.27 8.47
N ASN A 70 -11.91 56.99 8.08
CA ASN A 70 -12.25 55.85 8.93
C ASN A 70 -11.32 54.68 8.60
N ASP A 71 -10.13 54.76 9.20
CA ASP A 71 -9.25 53.66 9.62
C ASP A 71 -8.84 52.59 8.57
N PRO A 72 -7.69 52.76 7.87
CA PRO A 72 -7.12 51.71 7.02
C PRO A 72 -6.55 50.49 7.80
N ALA A 73 -6.64 50.43 9.14
CA ALA A 73 -6.01 49.37 9.94
C ALA A 73 -6.83 48.07 10.09
N LYS A 74 -8.03 47.94 9.50
CA LYS A 74 -8.96 46.82 9.81
C LYS A 74 -9.40 45.92 8.66
N PHE A 75 -8.61 45.84 7.60
CA PHE A 75 -8.54 44.63 6.76
C PHE A 75 -7.08 44.17 6.57
N VAL A 76 -6.34 44.08 7.68
CA VAL A 76 -5.20 43.16 7.73
C VAL A 76 -5.75 41.76 7.42
N TYR A 77 -5.30 41.16 6.32
CA TYR A 77 -5.36 39.71 6.20
C TYR A 77 -4.46 39.16 7.28
N VAL A 78 -5.01 38.98 8.49
CA VAL A 78 -4.41 38.12 9.49
C VAL A 78 -4.43 36.75 8.83
N PRO A 79 -3.29 36.16 8.44
CA PRO A 79 -3.29 34.77 8.03
C PRO A 79 -3.80 34.06 9.27
N ARG A 80 -5.00 33.46 9.19
CA ARG A 80 -5.50 32.61 10.26
C ARG A 80 -4.35 31.67 10.55
N HIS A 81 -3.74 31.82 11.73
CA HIS A 81 -2.76 30.87 12.17
C HIS A 81 -3.52 29.55 12.17
N ASN A 82 -3.18 28.67 11.22
CA ASN A 82 -3.50 27.27 11.41
C ASN A 82 -2.94 26.97 12.79
N PRO A 83 -3.78 26.54 13.76
CA PRO A 83 -3.25 26.19 15.07
C PRO A 83 -2.07 25.25 14.84
N PRO A 84 -0.94 25.44 15.55
CA PRO A 84 0.25 24.62 15.35
C PRO A 84 -0.20 23.17 15.38
N ARG A 85 -0.01 22.47 14.26
CA ARG A 85 -0.51 21.10 14.14
C ARG A 85 0.26 20.27 15.16
N GLU A 86 -0.43 19.81 16.18
CA GLU A 86 0.16 18.91 17.16
C GLU A 86 0.56 17.63 16.43
N TRP A 87 1.85 17.31 16.54
CA TRP A 87 2.48 16.15 15.94
C TRP A 87 2.69 15.09 17.02
N PRO A 88 2.59 13.79 16.69
CA PRO A 88 2.27 13.21 15.38
C PRO A 88 0.79 13.36 15.01
N PHE A 89 0.45 13.41 13.71
CA PHE A 89 -0.94 13.29 13.30
C PHE A 89 -1.39 11.83 13.18
N GLU A 90 -2.58 11.54 13.72
CA GLU A 90 -3.13 10.20 13.81
C GLU A 90 -4.11 9.92 12.67
N PHE A 91 -4.01 8.74 12.05
CA PHE A 91 -4.96 8.28 11.03
C PHE A 91 -5.06 6.76 11.03
N THR A 92 -6.27 6.22 11.16
CA THR A 92 -6.55 4.76 11.04
C THR A 92 -5.65 3.86 11.91
N GLY A 93 -5.40 4.25 13.16
CA GLY A 93 -4.53 3.48 14.06
C GLY A 93 -3.03 3.53 13.69
N SER A 94 -2.63 4.52 12.90
CA SER A 94 -1.25 4.84 12.54
C SER A 94 -0.96 6.28 12.95
N GLN A 95 0.29 6.57 13.30
CA GLN A 95 0.75 7.92 13.65
C GLN A 95 1.88 8.33 12.72
N TYR A 96 1.92 9.61 12.33
CA TYR A 96 2.89 10.11 11.36
C TYR A 96 3.42 11.50 11.75
N GLU A 97 4.69 11.75 11.48
CA GLU A 97 5.42 12.95 11.92
C GLU A 97 6.46 13.34 10.85
N PRO A 98 6.39 14.55 10.25
CA PRO A 98 7.42 15.06 9.38
C PRO A 98 8.73 15.22 10.12
N VAL A 99 9.82 14.81 9.47
CA VAL A 99 11.17 14.88 10.02
C VAL A 99 12.09 15.48 8.96
N ALA A 100 13.04 16.32 9.34
CA ALA A 100 14.00 16.82 8.35
C ALA A 100 15.02 15.72 8.00
N PHE A 101 15.54 15.72 6.78
CA PHE A 101 16.58 14.75 6.38
C PHE A 101 17.84 14.80 7.29
N ALA A 102 18.11 15.96 7.91
CA ALA A 102 19.19 16.12 8.87
C ALA A 102 18.97 15.39 10.21
N ASP A 103 17.70 15.13 10.59
CA ASP A 103 17.32 14.51 11.86
C ASP A 103 17.13 12.98 11.73
N ILE A 104 17.39 12.42 10.54
CA ILE A 104 17.34 10.98 10.27
C ILE A 104 18.73 10.40 10.55
N ALA A 105 18.86 9.65 11.64
CA ALA A 105 20.12 9.06 12.04
C ALA A 105 20.65 8.08 10.98
N GLY A 106 21.88 8.28 10.51
CA GLY A 106 22.49 7.46 9.46
C GLY A 106 22.06 7.83 8.03
N TRP A 107 21.26 8.88 7.81
CA TRP A 107 20.85 9.27 6.47
C TRP A 107 22.06 9.56 5.59
N ARG A 108 22.98 10.43 6.02
CA ARG A 108 24.10 10.88 5.19
C ARG A 108 25.08 9.76 4.83
N GLU A 109 25.17 8.76 5.71
CA GLU A 109 26.09 7.63 5.67
C GLU A 109 25.59 6.47 4.78
N ASP A 110 24.32 6.47 4.36
CA ASP A 110 23.77 5.41 3.51
C ASP A 110 24.30 5.47 2.06
N ASP A 111 24.46 4.30 1.44
CA ASP A 111 24.67 4.18 0.00
C ASP A 111 23.36 4.41 -0.76
N HIS A 112 23.09 5.68 -1.01
CA HIS A 112 21.94 6.14 -1.77
C HIS A 112 21.99 5.71 -3.24
N LEU A 113 23.16 5.38 -3.80
CA LEU A 113 23.26 4.96 -5.19
C LEU A 113 22.59 3.59 -5.37
N LEU A 114 22.84 2.66 -4.45
CA LEU A 114 22.13 1.37 -4.41
C LEU A 114 20.61 1.55 -4.18
N ALA A 115 20.21 2.46 -3.27
CA ALA A 115 18.80 2.77 -3.06
C ALA A 115 18.13 3.38 -4.31
N PHE A 116 18.84 4.26 -5.02
CA PHE A 116 18.38 4.87 -6.27
C PHE A 116 18.27 3.85 -7.41
N GLN A 117 19.20 2.90 -7.52
CA GLN A 117 19.13 1.81 -8.50
C GLN A 117 17.92 0.91 -8.27
N ALA A 118 17.63 0.54 -7.01
CA ALA A 118 16.42 -0.18 -6.64
C ALA A 118 15.14 0.63 -6.98
N PHE A 119 15.11 1.92 -6.61
CA PHE A 119 13.97 2.80 -6.91
C PHE A 119 13.73 2.96 -8.42
N ARG A 120 14.78 3.21 -9.21
CA ARG A 120 14.72 3.33 -10.67
C ARG A 120 14.22 2.04 -11.33
N THR A 121 14.44 0.88 -10.71
CA THR A 121 13.90 -0.40 -11.16
C THR A 121 12.38 -0.47 -10.97
N SER A 122 11.86 -0.07 -9.80
CA SER A 122 10.42 0.11 -9.56
C SER A 122 9.74 1.12 -10.50
N CYS A 123 10.48 2.12 -10.98
CA CYS A 123 9.94 3.14 -11.85
C CYS A 123 9.53 2.66 -13.26
N LYS A 124 10.05 1.51 -13.72
CA LYS A 124 9.66 0.91 -15.02
C LYS A 124 8.14 0.63 -15.09
N PRO A 125 7.55 -0.22 -14.22
CA PRO A 125 6.10 -0.45 -14.23
C PRO A 125 5.27 0.78 -13.84
N ILE A 126 5.75 1.61 -12.89
CA ILE A 126 5.01 2.81 -12.42
C ILE A 126 4.77 3.81 -13.56
N VAL A 127 5.79 4.07 -14.39
CA VAL A 127 5.65 4.98 -15.54
C VAL A 127 4.86 4.32 -16.69
N ALA A 128 4.97 3.00 -16.85
CA ALA A 128 4.29 2.25 -17.92
C ALA A 128 2.76 2.10 -17.73
N GLN A 129 2.25 2.20 -16.49
CA GLN A 129 0.81 2.17 -16.22
C GLN A 129 0.09 3.28 -17.01
N ARG A 130 -0.90 2.93 -17.85
CA ARG A 130 -1.67 3.91 -18.65
C ARG A 130 -2.96 4.37 -17.97
N ASN A 131 -3.61 3.49 -17.23
CA ASN A 131 -4.82 3.79 -16.48
C ASN A 131 -4.45 4.38 -15.10
N PRO A 132 -5.31 5.22 -14.48
CA PRO A 132 -5.18 5.54 -13.07
C PRO A 132 -5.23 4.26 -12.23
N PRO A 133 -4.47 4.15 -11.13
CA PRO A 133 -4.57 3.00 -10.23
C PRO A 133 -6.01 2.81 -9.75
N THR A 134 -6.47 1.56 -9.67
CA THR A 134 -7.74 1.21 -9.00
C THR A 134 -7.69 1.45 -7.50
N ASP A 135 -6.48 1.52 -6.93
CA ASP A 135 -6.23 1.82 -5.52
C ASP A 135 -6.39 3.32 -5.26
N SER A 136 -7.39 3.68 -4.45
CA SER A 136 -7.69 5.06 -4.02
C SER A 136 -6.71 5.66 -2.99
N LYS A 137 -5.50 5.09 -2.87
CA LYS A 137 -4.47 5.48 -1.89
C LYS A 137 -3.91 6.85 -2.20
N ALA A 138 -3.60 7.64 -1.16
CA ALA A 138 -3.07 8.99 -1.32
C ALA A 138 -1.77 9.06 -2.15
N LEU A 139 -0.83 8.12 -1.92
CA LEU A 139 0.40 7.97 -2.71
C LEU A 139 0.17 7.53 -4.17
N GLY A 140 -1.01 7.03 -4.50
CA GLY A 140 -1.34 6.21 -5.68
C GLY A 140 -0.57 6.54 -6.96
N ALA A 141 -0.92 7.62 -7.65
CA ALA A 141 -0.25 8.03 -8.88
C ALA A 141 0.96 8.96 -8.66
N THR A 142 1.20 9.45 -7.44
CA THR A 142 2.17 10.54 -7.20
C THR A 142 3.63 10.11 -7.27
N LEU A 143 3.92 8.81 -7.20
CA LEU A 143 5.25 8.27 -7.51
C LEU A 143 5.64 8.41 -8.99
N ARG A 144 4.69 8.71 -9.91
CA ARG A 144 4.99 8.84 -11.35
C ARG A 144 5.96 9.97 -11.66
N ASP A 145 5.86 11.11 -10.98
CA ASP A 145 6.70 12.28 -11.25
C ASP A 145 8.17 12.05 -10.84
N PRO A 146 8.49 11.65 -9.58
CA PRO A 146 9.85 11.27 -9.24
C PRO A 146 10.33 10.07 -10.08
N CYS A 147 9.46 9.14 -10.48
CA CYS A 147 9.87 8.06 -11.38
C CYS A 147 10.13 8.48 -12.83
N ARG A 148 9.53 9.57 -13.32
CA ARG A 148 9.92 10.18 -14.60
C ARG A 148 11.30 10.82 -14.46
N ALA A 149 11.51 11.62 -13.41
CA ALA A 149 12.79 12.25 -13.12
C ALA A 149 13.92 11.21 -12.96
N ALA A 150 13.72 10.15 -12.18
CA ALA A 150 14.70 9.06 -11.99
C ALA A 150 15.03 8.28 -13.28
N ARG A 151 14.14 8.31 -14.28
CA ARG A 151 14.38 7.69 -15.60
C ARG A 151 15.14 8.59 -16.58
N SER A 152 15.08 9.91 -16.41
CA SER A 152 15.83 10.88 -17.21
C SER A 152 17.14 11.33 -16.57
N ALA A 153 17.29 11.17 -15.25
CA ALA A 153 18.48 11.58 -14.51
C ALA A 153 19.65 10.62 -14.72
N ASP A 154 20.82 11.19 -15.04
CA ASP A 154 22.10 10.49 -15.03
C ASP A 154 22.76 10.60 -13.65
N ILE A 155 22.45 9.61 -12.81
CA ILE A 155 22.91 9.53 -11.42
C ILE A 155 23.87 8.35 -11.30
N SER A 156 25.15 8.68 -11.16
CA SER A 156 26.30 7.78 -11.16
C SER A 156 26.97 7.63 -9.79
N ASP A 157 26.60 8.46 -8.81
CA ASP A 157 27.26 8.57 -7.50
C ASP A 157 26.26 8.79 -6.37
N GLY A 158 26.68 8.47 -5.13
CA GLY A 158 25.84 8.54 -3.95
C GLY A 158 25.42 9.96 -3.55
N ALA A 159 26.20 10.99 -3.89
CA ALA A 159 25.86 12.37 -3.54
C ALA A 159 24.72 12.90 -4.41
N LYS A 160 24.76 12.67 -5.73
CA LYS A 160 23.64 12.95 -6.63
C LYS A 160 22.41 12.11 -6.30
N ALA A 161 22.60 10.83 -5.93
CA ALA A 161 21.49 9.96 -5.53
C ALA A 161 20.79 10.45 -4.26
N ARG A 162 21.55 10.89 -3.24
CA ARG A 162 20.99 11.55 -2.05
C ARG A 162 20.25 12.83 -2.41
N ALA A 163 20.89 13.71 -3.18
CA ALA A 163 20.30 14.98 -3.62
C ALA A 163 18.97 14.76 -4.38
N PHE A 164 18.85 13.72 -5.21
CA PHE A 164 17.61 13.34 -5.88
C PHE A 164 16.48 13.02 -4.89
N PHE A 165 16.75 12.23 -3.83
CA PHE A 165 15.74 11.92 -2.82
C PHE A 165 15.36 13.17 -2.01
N GLU A 166 16.36 13.98 -1.62
CA GLU A 166 16.15 15.25 -0.91
C GLU A 166 15.40 16.29 -1.76
N GLU A 167 15.58 16.30 -3.08
CA GLU A 167 14.89 17.19 -4.03
C GLU A 167 13.43 16.78 -4.22
N HIS A 168 13.15 15.49 -4.44
CA HIS A 168 11.82 15.04 -4.88
C HIS A 168 10.89 14.56 -3.76
N PHE A 169 11.39 14.28 -2.56
CA PHE A 169 10.59 13.69 -1.47
C PHE A 169 10.64 14.51 -0.18
N LEU A 170 9.66 14.28 0.70
CA LEU A 170 9.64 14.73 2.09
C LEU A 170 9.71 13.50 3.00
N PRO A 171 10.48 13.52 4.10
CA PRO A 171 10.48 12.42 5.04
C PRO A 171 9.30 12.51 6.01
N LEU A 172 8.64 11.38 6.22
CA LEU A 172 7.53 11.23 7.16
C LEU A 172 7.79 10.00 8.03
N ARG A 173 8.17 10.20 9.29
CA ARG A 173 8.23 9.13 10.28
C ARG A 173 6.84 8.52 10.41
N ILE A 174 6.77 7.20 10.48
CA ILE A 174 5.54 6.42 10.52
C ILE A 174 5.65 5.32 11.58
N SER A 175 4.63 5.16 12.41
CA SER A 175 4.49 4.02 13.31
C SER A 175 3.01 3.66 13.54
N ARG A 176 2.74 2.59 14.31
CA ARG A 176 1.38 2.28 14.77
C ARG A 176 1.01 3.23 15.90
N LEU A 177 -0.26 3.61 16.01
CA LEU A 177 -0.74 4.49 17.08
C LEU A 177 -0.41 3.88 18.45
N GLY A 178 0.29 4.64 19.30
CA GLY A 178 0.72 4.21 20.63
C GLY A 178 1.96 3.32 20.66
N GLU A 179 2.51 2.93 19.50
CA GLU A 179 3.78 2.19 19.38
C GLU A 179 4.81 3.12 18.70
N PRO A 180 5.86 3.58 19.39
CA PRO A 180 6.84 4.51 18.81
C PRO A 180 7.73 3.86 17.73
N GLU A 181 7.83 2.53 17.73
CA GLU A 181 8.67 1.76 16.81
C GLU A 181 7.81 0.81 15.97
N GLY A 182 8.26 0.59 14.74
CA GLY A 182 7.74 -0.45 13.86
C GLY A 182 8.46 -1.79 14.08
N PHE A 183 8.23 -2.74 13.17
CA PHE A 183 8.73 -4.10 13.31
C PHE A 183 9.25 -4.69 12.00
N VAL A 184 10.44 -5.29 12.05
CA VAL A 184 11.12 -5.91 10.91
C VAL A 184 11.39 -7.39 11.11
N THR A 185 11.21 -8.16 10.03
CA THR A 185 11.61 -9.56 9.88
C THR A 185 12.40 -9.70 8.58
N GLY A 186 13.07 -10.83 8.35
CA GLY A 186 13.83 -11.06 7.14
C GLY A 186 13.27 -12.21 6.29
N TYR A 187 13.42 -12.07 4.97
CA TYR A 187 13.12 -13.12 4.00
C TYR A 187 14.23 -13.21 2.94
N TYR A 188 14.26 -14.34 2.23
CA TYR A 188 15.34 -14.71 1.31
C TYR A 188 14.83 -15.69 0.24
N GLU A 189 15.59 -15.87 -0.84
CA GLU A 189 15.32 -16.91 -1.84
C GLU A 189 16.08 -18.21 -1.45
N PRO A 190 15.40 -19.25 -0.94
CA PRO A 190 16.04 -20.51 -0.57
C PRO A 190 16.57 -21.25 -1.80
N VAL A 191 17.70 -21.93 -1.63
CA VAL A 191 18.27 -22.85 -2.62
C VAL A 191 18.15 -24.26 -2.06
N ILE A 192 17.33 -25.09 -2.72
CA ILE A 192 16.94 -26.44 -2.27
C ILE A 192 17.17 -27.45 -3.40
N ASP A 193 17.21 -28.74 -3.07
CA ASP A 193 17.32 -29.80 -4.08
C ASP A 193 15.93 -30.29 -4.52
N GLY A 194 15.80 -30.66 -5.79
CA GLY A 194 14.59 -31.26 -6.33
C GLY A 194 14.85 -32.08 -7.59
N SER A 195 13.79 -32.68 -8.12
CA SER A 195 13.80 -33.35 -9.44
C SER A 195 12.61 -32.89 -10.27
N ARG A 196 12.72 -32.91 -11.62
CA ARG A 196 11.57 -32.71 -12.51
C ARG A 196 10.59 -33.90 -12.50
N THR A 197 11.04 -35.07 -12.07
CA THR A 197 10.23 -36.30 -11.96
C THR A 197 10.11 -36.76 -10.52
N LYS A 198 9.03 -37.48 -10.19
CA LYS A 198 8.89 -38.13 -8.90
C LYS A 198 9.89 -39.28 -8.80
N THR A 199 10.60 -39.38 -7.68
CA THR A 199 11.46 -40.53 -7.35
C THR A 199 11.17 -40.98 -5.92
N ASP A 200 11.85 -42.03 -5.46
CA ASP A 200 11.77 -42.48 -4.05
C ASP A 200 12.33 -41.44 -3.07
N VAL A 201 13.22 -40.56 -3.55
CA VAL A 201 13.80 -39.45 -2.77
C VAL A 201 12.98 -38.17 -2.93
N TYR A 202 12.55 -37.82 -4.15
CA TYR A 202 11.76 -36.61 -4.43
C TYR A 202 10.28 -36.97 -4.53
N THR A 203 9.61 -37.01 -3.38
CA THR A 203 8.23 -37.48 -3.23
C THR A 203 7.20 -36.37 -3.03
N VAL A 204 7.63 -35.12 -2.83
CA VAL A 204 6.77 -33.97 -2.48
C VAL A 204 6.57 -33.01 -3.65
N PRO A 205 5.36 -32.89 -4.25
CA PRO A 205 5.15 -32.09 -5.45
C PRO A 205 5.02 -30.59 -5.17
N VAL A 206 5.71 -29.76 -5.96
CA VAL A 206 5.48 -28.31 -6.06
C VAL A 206 4.44 -28.06 -7.14
N TYR A 207 3.27 -27.53 -6.78
CA TYR A 207 2.17 -27.34 -7.73
C TYR A 207 2.14 -25.94 -8.39
N ARG A 208 1.88 -25.92 -9.70
CA ARG A 208 1.47 -24.74 -10.46
C ARG A 208 0.03 -24.34 -10.18
N ARG A 209 -0.34 -23.09 -10.44
CA ARG A 209 -1.71 -22.60 -10.20
C ARG A 209 -2.74 -23.46 -10.96
N PRO A 210 -3.72 -24.08 -10.27
CA PRO A 210 -4.71 -24.93 -10.92
C PRO A 210 -5.68 -24.13 -11.79
N SER A 211 -6.00 -24.65 -12.98
CA SER A 211 -6.94 -24.00 -13.92
C SER A 211 -8.37 -23.87 -13.41
N ASN A 212 -8.73 -24.62 -12.36
CA ASN A 212 -10.02 -24.56 -11.68
C ASN A 212 -10.01 -23.72 -10.38
N LEU A 213 -8.94 -22.97 -10.13
CA LEU A 213 -8.84 -21.98 -9.07
C LEU A 213 -9.40 -20.63 -9.57
N PHE A 214 -10.34 -20.04 -8.83
CA PHE A 214 -11.05 -18.83 -9.23
C PHE A 214 -11.08 -17.79 -8.12
N VAL A 215 -10.82 -16.54 -8.46
CA VAL A 215 -10.97 -15.38 -7.57
C VAL A 215 -11.88 -14.37 -8.24
N ARG A 216 -12.83 -13.78 -7.48
CA ARG A 216 -13.80 -12.83 -8.05
C ARG A 216 -13.07 -11.59 -8.57
N GLY A 217 -13.28 -11.25 -9.83
CA GLY A 217 -12.65 -10.10 -10.49
C GLY A 217 -11.27 -10.37 -11.12
N TYR A 218 -10.72 -11.58 -10.97
CA TYR A 218 -9.41 -11.95 -11.52
C TYR A 218 -9.54 -13.12 -12.50
N SER A 219 -8.84 -13.04 -13.64
CA SER A 219 -8.75 -14.11 -14.65
C SER A 219 -7.46 -14.91 -14.49
N GLN A 220 -7.34 -16.04 -15.18
CA GLN A 220 -6.09 -16.80 -15.29
C GLN A 220 -4.96 -16.04 -16.02
N SER A 221 -5.24 -14.95 -16.73
CA SER A 221 -4.21 -14.08 -17.31
C SER A 221 -3.77 -12.94 -16.40
N SER A 222 -4.30 -12.85 -15.17
CA SER A 222 -3.90 -11.82 -14.20
C SER A 222 -2.46 -12.04 -13.76
N ALA A 223 -1.62 -11.00 -13.86
CA ALA A 223 -0.21 -11.05 -13.46
C ALA A 223 0.02 -11.19 -11.94
N SER A 224 -1.02 -10.94 -11.14
CA SER A 224 -1.00 -11.08 -9.68
C SER A 224 -2.43 -11.31 -9.17
N MET A 225 -2.54 -11.95 -8.02
CA MET A 225 -3.79 -12.13 -7.26
C MET A 225 -3.87 -11.10 -6.11
N PRO A 226 -5.04 -10.88 -5.49
CA PRO A 226 -5.11 -10.14 -4.23
C PRO A 226 -4.35 -10.94 -3.14
N ASN A 227 -3.82 -10.25 -2.13
CA ASN A 227 -3.06 -10.91 -1.04
C ASN A 227 -3.95 -11.75 -0.10
N GLY A 228 -5.26 -11.68 -0.26
CA GLY A 228 -6.26 -12.33 0.58
C GLY A 228 -7.66 -12.18 -0.01
N GLY A 229 -8.62 -12.87 0.60
CA GLY A 229 -10.00 -12.96 0.12
C GLY A 229 -10.35 -14.36 -0.36
N ASP A 230 -11.63 -14.58 -0.66
CA ASP A 230 -12.15 -15.90 -0.98
C ASP A 230 -11.64 -16.41 -2.32
N VAL A 231 -10.97 -17.57 -2.28
CA VAL A 231 -10.54 -18.33 -3.46
C VAL A 231 -11.43 -19.56 -3.58
N PHE A 232 -11.97 -19.79 -4.76
CA PHE A 232 -12.96 -20.82 -5.03
C PHE A 232 -12.45 -21.87 -6.01
N ARG A 233 -12.96 -23.10 -5.88
CA ARG A 233 -12.94 -24.10 -6.95
C ARG A 233 -14.35 -24.29 -7.52
N LYS A 234 -14.41 -24.57 -8.82
CA LYS A 234 -15.65 -24.89 -9.52
C LYS A 234 -15.97 -26.39 -9.39
N ILE A 235 -17.19 -26.71 -8.95
CA ILE A 235 -17.78 -28.05 -8.99
C ILE A 235 -18.95 -28.04 -9.98
N GLY A 236 -18.91 -28.94 -10.96
CA GLY A 236 -19.90 -29.01 -12.04
C GLY A 236 -19.99 -27.71 -12.85
N ARG A 237 -21.17 -27.41 -13.41
CA ARG A 237 -21.35 -26.25 -14.30
C ARG A 237 -21.46 -24.89 -13.58
N ARG A 238 -21.95 -24.84 -12.33
CA ARG A 238 -22.32 -23.57 -11.66
C ARG A 238 -21.95 -23.40 -10.18
N LYS A 239 -21.54 -24.45 -9.45
CA LYS A 239 -21.26 -24.31 -8.00
C LYS A 239 -19.81 -23.87 -7.79
N LEU A 240 -19.62 -22.72 -7.14
CA LEU A 240 -18.34 -22.32 -6.54
C LEU A 240 -18.36 -22.76 -5.08
N VAL A 241 -17.28 -23.39 -4.63
CA VAL A 241 -17.02 -23.72 -3.22
C VAL A 241 -15.60 -23.26 -2.86
N PRO A 242 -15.24 -23.06 -1.58
CA PRO A 242 -13.87 -22.75 -1.20
C PRO A 242 -12.85 -23.72 -1.82
N TYR A 243 -11.66 -23.21 -2.14
CA TYR A 243 -10.56 -24.06 -2.60
C TYR A 243 -10.15 -25.06 -1.51
N TYR A 244 -9.37 -26.08 -1.90
CA TYR A 244 -8.82 -27.05 -0.94
C TYR A 244 -7.85 -26.36 0.02
N ASP A 245 -7.90 -26.70 1.31
CA ASP A 245 -6.87 -26.29 2.27
C ASP A 245 -5.61 -27.15 2.16
N ARG A 246 -4.56 -26.77 2.90
CA ARG A 246 -3.27 -27.47 2.92
C ARG A 246 -3.41 -28.97 3.13
N GLY A 247 -4.15 -29.39 4.17
CA GLY A 247 -4.29 -30.81 4.50
C GLY A 247 -4.87 -31.59 3.34
N GLN A 248 -5.96 -31.10 2.75
CA GLN A 248 -6.58 -31.70 1.57
C GLN A 248 -5.65 -31.77 0.35
N ILE A 249 -4.80 -30.77 0.14
CA ILE A 249 -3.81 -30.76 -0.95
C ILE A 249 -2.68 -31.76 -0.70
N GLU A 250 -2.18 -31.84 0.54
CA GLU A 250 -1.17 -32.82 0.99
C GLU A 250 -1.72 -34.26 0.93
N ASP A 251 -3.02 -34.46 1.21
CA ASP A 251 -3.76 -35.72 1.04
C ASP A 251 -4.09 -36.05 -0.44
N GLY A 252 -3.59 -35.26 -1.40
CA GLY A 252 -3.66 -35.57 -2.82
C GLY A 252 -4.92 -35.09 -3.56
N ALA A 253 -5.73 -34.20 -3.00
CA ALA A 253 -6.98 -33.71 -3.64
C ALA A 253 -6.80 -33.00 -5.00
N ILE A 254 -5.55 -32.73 -5.41
CA ILE A 254 -5.19 -32.20 -6.74
C ILE A 254 -4.08 -33.00 -7.45
N ALA A 255 -3.68 -34.16 -6.93
CA ALA A 255 -2.63 -35.00 -7.50
C ALA A 255 -3.05 -35.63 -8.84
N GLY A 256 -2.08 -36.00 -9.68
CA GLY A 256 -2.34 -36.68 -10.96
C GLY A 256 -2.99 -35.78 -12.02
N ARG A 257 -2.96 -34.47 -11.82
CA ARG A 257 -3.52 -33.45 -12.73
C ARG A 257 -2.46 -32.80 -13.63
N GLY A 258 -1.22 -33.31 -13.61
CA GLY A 258 -0.07 -32.73 -14.30
C GLY A 258 0.29 -31.33 -13.80
N LEU A 259 -0.08 -31.01 -12.54
CA LEU A 259 0.11 -29.71 -11.92
C LEU A 259 1.53 -29.54 -11.34
N GLU A 260 2.32 -30.60 -11.32
CA GLU A 260 3.62 -30.69 -10.70
C GLU A 260 4.68 -29.96 -11.55
N ILE A 261 5.44 -29.04 -10.94
CA ILE A 261 6.55 -28.30 -11.58
C ILE A 261 7.87 -29.05 -11.36
N VAL A 262 8.11 -29.38 -10.10
CA VAL A 262 9.26 -30.14 -9.58
C VAL A 262 8.82 -30.88 -8.32
N TRP A 263 9.61 -31.85 -7.90
CA TRP A 263 9.44 -32.64 -6.69
C TRP A 263 10.58 -32.37 -5.70
N LEU A 264 10.26 -32.22 -4.42
CA LEU A 264 11.20 -31.95 -3.32
C LEU A 264 11.32 -33.18 -2.41
N LYS A 265 12.38 -33.17 -1.58
CA LYS A 265 12.64 -34.21 -0.56
C LYS A 265 11.67 -34.14 0.62
N SER A 266 11.22 -32.95 1.01
CA SER A 266 10.52 -32.73 2.28
C SER A 266 9.33 -31.76 2.18
N GLN A 267 8.23 -32.10 2.86
CA GLN A 267 7.08 -31.20 3.06
C GLN A 267 7.44 -29.98 3.92
N THR A 268 8.46 -30.10 4.76
CA THR A 268 8.99 -28.98 5.55
C THR A 268 9.67 -27.96 4.63
N ASP A 269 10.50 -28.39 3.68
CA ASP A 269 11.09 -27.49 2.68
C ASP A 269 10.05 -26.85 1.77
N LEU A 270 9.02 -27.60 1.38
CA LEU A 270 7.89 -27.02 0.65
C LEU A 270 7.18 -25.94 1.47
N LEU A 271 6.88 -26.17 2.75
CA LEU A 271 6.26 -25.16 3.60
C LEU A 271 7.14 -23.91 3.71
N PHE A 272 8.44 -24.04 3.97
CA PHE A 272 9.33 -22.87 4.06
C PHE A 272 9.46 -22.14 2.73
N THR A 273 9.54 -22.85 1.61
CA THR A 273 9.50 -22.28 0.26
C THR A 273 8.21 -21.49 0.00
N GLN A 274 7.06 -22.00 0.46
CA GLN A 274 5.77 -21.31 0.40
C GLN A 274 5.69 -20.08 1.31
N ILE A 275 6.42 -20.06 2.43
CA ILE A 275 6.53 -18.89 3.31
C ILE A 275 7.42 -17.81 2.66
N GLN A 276 8.53 -18.18 2.02
CA GLN A 276 9.42 -17.25 1.32
C GLN A 276 8.84 -16.74 -0.02
N GLY A 277 7.95 -17.50 -0.66
CA GLY A 277 7.27 -17.10 -1.90
C GLY A 277 8.09 -17.27 -3.19
N SER A 278 9.36 -17.68 -3.09
CA SER A 278 10.22 -18.07 -4.22
C SER A 278 11.24 -19.13 -3.79
N ALA A 279 11.90 -19.78 -4.75
CA ALA A 279 13.06 -20.65 -4.52
C ALA A 279 13.86 -20.92 -5.81
N ARG A 280 15.13 -21.31 -5.62
CA ARG A 280 15.95 -21.97 -6.64
C ARG A 280 16.02 -23.47 -6.32
N VAL A 281 15.58 -24.31 -7.24
CA VAL A 281 15.57 -25.76 -7.08
C VAL A 281 16.69 -26.34 -7.93
N ARG A 282 17.77 -26.79 -7.30
CA ARG A 282 18.87 -27.51 -7.94
C ARG A 282 18.40 -28.91 -8.32
N LEU A 283 18.63 -29.27 -9.57
CA LEU A 283 18.37 -30.59 -10.12
C LEU A 283 19.64 -31.47 -10.06
N GLU A 284 19.46 -32.78 -10.14
CA GLU A 284 20.55 -33.76 -10.12
C GLU A 284 21.42 -33.72 -11.39
N ASP A 285 20.90 -33.16 -12.49
CA ASP A 285 21.64 -32.90 -13.73
C ASP A 285 22.50 -31.62 -13.68
N GLY A 286 22.53 -30.93 -12.52
CA GLY A 286 23.23 -29.66 -12.32
C GLY A 286 22.44 -28.41 -12.78
N GLY A 287 21.25 -28.58 -13.36
CA GLY A 287 20.37 -27.48 -13.73
C GLY A 287 19.68 -26.82 -12.53
N THR A 288 19.17 -25.59 -12.74
CA THR A 288 18.36 -24.86 -11.76
C THR A 288 16.95 -24.62 -12.31
N VAL A 289 15.91 -25.01 -11.56
CA VAL A 289 14.53 -24.56 -11.80
C VAL A 289 14.20 -23.44 -10.81
N ARG A 290 13.87 -22.25 -11.31
CA ARG A 290 13.47 -21.12 -10.46
C ARG A 290 11.95 -21.01 -10.41
N ILE A 291 11.42 -20.89 -9.20
CA ILE A 291 9.98 -20.82 -8.94
C ILE A 291 9.64 -19.55 -8.17
N ASN A 292 8.62 -18.83 -8.63
CA ASN A 292 8.06 -17.66 -7.96
C ASN A 292 6.57 -17.86 -7.69
N TYR A 293 6.05 -17.13 -6.71
CA TYR A 293 4.63 -17.03 -6.40
C TYR A 293 3.77 -16.77 -7.66
N ASP A 294 2.66 -17.50 -7.74
CA ASP A 294 1.59 -17.30 -8.73
C ASP A 294 0.24 -17.09 -8.02
N ALA A 295 -0.10 -17.95 -7.04
CA ALA A 295 -1.38 -17.89 -6.36
C ALA A 295 -1.37 -18.49 -4.94
N HIS A 296 -2.49 -18.33 -4.24
CA HIS A 296 -2.78 -18.93 -2.94
C HIS A 296 -4.18 -19.57 -2.94
N ASN A 297 -4.47 -20.45 -2.00
CA ASN A 297 -5.75 -21.15 -1.85
C ASN A 297 -6.83 -20.38 -1.05
N GLY A 298 -6.63 -19.10 -0.73
CA GLY A 298 -7.61 -18.24 -0.05
C GLY A 298 -7.63 -18.29 1.47
N TYR A 299 -7.03 -19.30 2.10
CA TYR A 299 -6.96 -19.37 3.56
C TYR A 299 -5.92 -18.39 4.12
N ARG A 300 -6.17 -17.90 5.33
CA ARG A 300 -5.20 -17.06 6.07
C ARG A 300 -3.98 -17.90 6.45
N TYR A 301 -2.81 -17.26 6.46
CA TYR A 301 -1.58 -17.84 6.97
C TYR A 301 -1.64 -18.00 8.50
N THR A 302 -1.35 -19.21 8.99
CA THR A 302 -1.15 -19.47 10.42
C THR A 302 0.35 -19.67 10.68
N PRO A 303 1.01 -18.82 11.48
CA PRO A 303 2.42 -19.01 11.82
C PRO A 303 2.62 -20.27 12.67
N VAL A 304 3.26 -21.31 12.12
CA VAL A 304 3.52 -22.57 12.85
C VAL A 304 4.33 -22.36 14.14
N GLY A 305 5.25 -21.38 14.15
CA GLY A 305 5.98 -21.00 15.36
C GLY A 305 5.07 -20.48 16.49
N ARG A 306 3.92 -19.85 16.18
CA ARG A 306 2.96 -19.42 17.20
C ARG A 306 2.27 -20.63 17.84
N VAL A 307 1.90 -21.63 17.04
CA VAL A 307 1.31 -22.89 17.53
C VAL A 307 2.27 -23.62 18.48
N LEU A 308 3.57 -23.62 18.19
CA LEU A 308 4.60 -24.21 19.06
C LEU A 308 4.75 -23.48 20.41
N ILE A 309 4.62 -22.14 20.42
CA ILE A 309 4.60 -21.34 21.67
C ILE A 309 3.32 -21.66 22.46
N ASP A 310 2.16 -21.61 21.80
CA ASP A 310 0.86 -21.80 22.47
C ASP A 310 0.67 -23.21 23.03
N ARG A 311 1.37 -24.21 22.46
CA ARG A 311 1.45 -25.58 23.01
C ARG A 311 2.54 -25.77 24.08
N GLY A 312 3.34 -24.75 24.39
CA GLY A 312 4.45 -24.84 25.35
C GLY A 312 5.65 -25.67 24.89
N ILE A 313 5.73 -26.03 23.60
CA ILE A 313 6.75 -26.94 23.07
C ILE A 313 8.09 -26.22 22.87
N ILE A 314 8.05 -24.95 22.44
CA ILE A 314 9.25 -24.13 22.22
C ILE A 314 9.00 -22.73 22.78
N PRO A 315 9.84 -22.24 23.73
CA PRO A 315 9.73 -20.88 24.28
C PRO A 315 9.81 -19.78 23.20
N ARG A 316 9.15 -18.64 23.46
CA ARG A 316 9.09 -17.49 22.52
C ARG A 316 10.46 -16.88 22.24
N GLU A 317 11.39 -17.06 23.17
CA GLU A 317 12.76 -16.56 23.20
C GLU A 317 13.67 -17.41 22.29
N GLN A 318 13.40 -18.72 22.22
CA GLN A 318 14.13 -19.68 21.38
C GLN A 318 13.52 -19.84 19.97
N MET A 319 12.45 -19.10 19.67
CA MET A 319 11.67 -19.25 18.44
C MET A 319 12.38 -18.63 17.23
N SER A 320 13.01 -19.47 16.41
CA SER A 320 13.67 -19.14 15.14
C SER A 320 13.22 -20.07 14.01
N MET A 321 13.49 -19.69 12.75
CA MET A 321 13.21 -20.55 11.60
C MET A 321 13.93 -21.91 11.71
N GLN A 322 15.18 -21.87 12.16
CA GLN A 322 16.06 -23.03 12.36
C GLN A 322 15.50 -23.96 13.43
N ARG A 323 15.04 -23.42 14.57
CA ARG A 323 14.48 -24.23 15.66
C ARG A 323 13.15 -24.90 15.27
N ILE A 324 12.33 -24.25 14.44
CA ILE A 324 11.11 -24.86 13.86
C ILE A 324 11.46 -25.99 12.89
N ARG A 325 12.44 -25.79 11.99
CA ARG A 325 12.93 -26.83 11.07
C ARG A 325 13.42 -28.07 11.83
N GLN A 326 14.33 -27.85 12.78
CA GLN A 326 14.87 -28.89 13.66
C GLN A 326 13.74 -29.68 14.35
N TYR A 327 12.76 -28.99 14.97
CA TYR A 327 11.63 -29.68 15.62
C TYR A 327 10.81 -30.54 14.63
N MET A 328 10.60 -30.05 13.40
CA MET A 328 9.87 -30.78 12.36
C MET A 328 10.65 -31.97 11.79
N GLU A 329 11.98 -31.93 11.83
CA GLU A 329 12.87 -33.02 11.43
C GLU A 329 12.98 -34.08 12.55
N GLU A 330 13.08 -33.65 13.81
CA GLU A 330 13.09 -34.50 15.01
C GLU A 330 11.75 -35.23 15.25
N ASN A 331 10.62 -34.67 14.78
CA ASN A 331 9.27 -35.18 15.08
C ASN A 331 8.37 -35.27 13.82
N PRO A 332 8.60 -36.21 12.88
CA PRO A 332 7.93 -36.22 11.57
C PRO A 332 6.39 -36.24 11.59
N ASP A 333 5.79 -37.00 12.51
CA ASP A 333 4.32 -37.11 12.63
C ASP A 333 3.71 -35.81 13.18
N ALA A 334 4.28 -35.28 14.27
CA ALA A 334 3.90 -34.00 14.84
C ALA A 334 4.14 -32.84 13.86
N ALA A 335 5.16 -32.94 13.01
CA ALA A 335 5.41 -32.00 11.93
C ALA A 335 4.27 -32.01 10.91
N SER A 336 3.71 -33.18 10.57
CA SER A 336 2.54 -33.26 9.68
C SER A 336 1.33 -32.52 10.26
N GLU A 337 1.01 -32.79 11.52
CA GLU A 337 -0.08 -32.12 12.23
C GLU A 337 0.14 -30.60 12.33
N LEU A 338 1.35 -30.18 12.71
CA LEU A 338 1.76 -28.78 12.84
C LEU A 338 1.71 -28.02 11.51
N ARG A 339 2.23 -28.60 10.41
CA ARG A 339 2.16 -27.98 9.08
C ARG A 339 0.70 -27.75 8.68
N ARG A 340 -0.19 -28.72 8.92
CA ARG A 340 -1.62 -28.66 8.56
C ARG A 340 -2.40 -27.57 9.31
N GLN A 341 -1.93 -27.10 10.46
CA GLN A 341 -2.49 -25.90 11.13
C GLN A 341 -2.41 -24.64 10.24
N ASN A 342 -1.40 -24.55 9.37
CA ASN A 342 -1.33 -23.53 8.33
C ASN A 342 -2.16 -23.95 7.11
N ARG A 343 -3.47 -23.69 7.15
CA ARG A 343 -4.41 -24.00 6.06
C ARG A 343 -4.08 -23.29 4.73
N SER A 344 -3.31 -22.21 4.78
CA SER A 344 -2.82 -21.51 3.59
C SER A 344 -1.83 -22.36 2.79
N TYR A 345 -2.04 -22.41 1.49
CA TYR A 345 -1.19 -23.11 0.53
C TYR A 345 -0.89 -22.18 -0.66
N VAL A 346 0.37 -22.14 -1.07
CA VAL A 346 0.88 -21.29 -2.16
C VAL A 346 1.20 -22.16 -3.38
N PHE A 347 0.77 -21.68 -4.55
CA PHE A 347 1.06 -22.22 -5.86
C PHE A 347 2.10 -21.35 -6.56
N PHE A 348 2.98 -21.99 -7.31
CA PHE A 348 4.11 -21.35 -7.98
C PHE A 348 3.93 -21.31 -9.50
N ARG A 349 4.87 -20.64 -10.16
CA ARG A 349 5.13 -20.73 -11.60
C ARG A 349 6.64 -20.80 -11.80
N GLU A 350 7.07 -21.60 -12.78
CA GLU A 350 8.46 -21.60 -13.24
C GLU A 350 8.77 -20.24 -13.89
N VAL A 351 9.94 -19.69 -13.61
CA VAL A 351 10.40 -18.41 -14.17
C VAL A 351 11.73 -18.56 -14.88
N GLN A 352 11.83 -17.94 -16.06
CA GLN A 352 13.06 -17.88 -16.85
C GLN A 352 13.93 -16.74 -16.31
N LEU A 353 14.72 -17.05 -15.28
CA LEU A 353 15.71 -16.17 -14.66
C LEU A 353 17.04 -16.95 -14.58
N SER A 354 18.16 -16.29 -14.87
CA SER A 354 19.49 -16.90 -14.74
C SER A 354 19.89 -17.04 -13.26
N ASP A 355 20.97 -17.78 -12.97
CA ASP A 355 21.49 -17.88 -11.60
C ASP A 355 22.05 -16.55 -11.06
N LYS A 356 22.31 -15.56 -11.94
CA LYS A 356 22.77 -14.22 -11.55
C LYS A 356 21.63 -13.24 -11.25
N ASP A 357 20.40 -13.57 -11.67
CA ASP A 357 19.24 -12.71 -11.45
C ASP A 357 18.69 -12.88 -10.02
N GLU A 358 18.05 -11.84 -9.51
CA GLU A 358 17.35 -11.88 -8.22
C GLU A 358 15.88 -12.27 -8.38
N ALA A 359 15.26 -12.75 -7.30
CA ALA A 359 13.85 -13.14 -7.32
C ALA A 359 12.95 -11.94 -7.73
N VAL A 360 11.88 -12.20 -8.49
CA VAL A 360 10.90 -11.16 -8.87
C VAL A 360 9.82 -11.03 -7.79
N GLY A 361 9.79 -9.87 -7.12
CA GLY A 361 8.80 -9.55 -6.08
C GLY A 361 7.42 -9.19 -6.63
N ALA A 362 6.44 -8.98 -5.74
CA ALA A 362 5.03 -8.76 -6.10
C ALA A 362 4.74 -7.48 -6.90
N GLN A 363 5.68 -6.52 -7.00
CA GLN A 363 5.59 -5.40 -7.96
C GLN A 363 5.81 -5.85 -9.42
N GLY A 364 6.36 -7.04 -9.66
CA GLY A 364 6.76 -7.53 -10.98
C GLY A 364 8.14 -7.03 -11.42
N VAL A 365 9.03 -6.71 -10.47
CA VAL A 365 10.43 -6.33 -10.71
C VAL A 365 11.38 -7.23 -9.93
N PRO A 366 12.63 -7.43 -10.40
CA PRO A 366 13.67 -8.10 -9.60
C PRO A 366 13.90 -7.34 -8.29
N LEU A 367 14.04 -8.11 -7.20
CA LEU A 367 14.44 -7.61 -5.90
C LEU A 367 15.93 -7.26 -5.88
N THR A 368 16.35 -6.52 -4.87
CA THR A 368 17.72 -6.05 -4.65
C THR A 368 18.09 -6.34 -3.19
N PRO A 369 19.03 -7.26 -2.93
CA PRO A 369 19.44 -7.64 -1.57
C PRO A 369 19.82 -6.42 -0.73
N GLY A 370 19.28 -6.34 0.49
CA GLY A 370 19.52 -5.22 1.40
C GLY A 370 18.95 -3.86 0.96
N ARG A 371 18.13 -3.81 -0.11
CA ARG A 371 17.43 -2.61 -0.60
C ARG A 371 15.95 -2.82 -0.89
N SER A 372 15.46 -4.05 -1.04
CA SER A 372 14.03 -4.33 -1.20
C SER A 372 13.36 -4.71 0.11
N ILE A 373 12.13 -4.25 0.29
CA ILE A 373 11.25 -4.69 1.37
C ILE A 373 9.90 -5.18 0.85
N ALA A 374 9.37 -6.19 1.54
CA ALA A 374 7.95 -6.51 1.50
C ALA A 374 7.19 -5.63 2.49
N VAL A 375 6.04 -5.09 2.08
CA VAL A 375 5.20 -4.19 2.90
C VAL A 375 3.72 -4.59 2.85
N ASP A 376 2.91 -4.01 3.74
CA ASP A 376 1.46 -4.13 3.70
C ASP A 376 0.87 -3.47 2.43
N LYS A 377 0.46 -4.29 1.45
CA LYS A 377 -0.17 -3.85 0.20
C LYS A 377 -1.51 -3.15 0.41
N SER A 378 -2.17 -3.28 1.57
CA SER A 378 -3.43 -2.55 1.82
C SER A 378 -3.19 -1.08 2.15
N LEU A 379 -2.06 -0.77 2.80
CA LEU A 379 -1.69 0.58 3.23
C LEU A 379 -0.76 1.27 2.23
N HIS A 380 0.25 0.54 1.76
CA HIS A 380 1.37 1.11 0.99
C HIS A 380 1.21 0.94 -0.52
N VAL A 381 2.05 1.68 -1.27
CA VAL A 381 2.15 1.63 -2.73
C VAL A 381 3.54 1.11 -3.10
N TYR A 382 3.63 0.21 -4.07
CA TYR A 382 4.93 -0.28 -4.52
C TYR A 382 5.76 0.81 -5.18
N GLY A 383 7.07 0.78 -4.94
CA GLY A 383 8.04 1.82 -5.31
C GLY A 383 8.19 2.93 -4.27
N THR A 384 7.38 2.99 -3.22
CA THR A 384 7.59 3.95 -2.12
C THR A 384 8.92 3.65 -1.41
N PRO A 385 9.82 4.64 -1.25
CA PRO A 385 11.03 4.48 -0.47
C PRO A 385 10.76 4.59 1.05
N PHE A 386 11.44 3.78 1.84
CA PHE A 386 11.40 3.79 3.30
C PHE A 386 12.83 3.72 3.84
N PHE A 387 13.22 4.69 4.65
CA PHE A 387 14.42 4.59 5.47
C PHE A 387 14.09 3.77 6.73
N ILE A 388 14.87 2.74 6.99
CA ILE A 388 14.72 1.85 8.15
C ILE A 388 15.93 2.03 9.06
N GLU A 389 15.67 2.34 10.33
CA GLU A 389 16.66 2.59 11.39
C GLU A 389 16.44 1.59 12.54
N GLY A 390 17.48 0.85 12.93
CA GLY A 390 17.49 0.00 14.12
C GLY A 390 18.73 -0.87 14.21
N ASP A 391 18.95 -1.50 15.37
CA ASP A 391 20.06 -2.45 15.53
C ASP A 391 19.56 -3.87 15.23
N LEU A 392 20.22 -4.54 14.26
CA LEU A 392 19.78 -5.82 13.71
C LEU A 392 20.82 -6.93 13.91
N PRO A 393 20.40 -8.20 13.99
CA PRO A 393 21.30 -9.35 14.07
C PRO A 393 21.83 -9.71 12.68
N ILE A 394 22.73 -8.88 12.13
CA ILE A 394 23.30 -9.10 10.78
C ILE A 394 24.67 -9.79 10.84
N GLU A 395 25.55 -9.37 11.74
CA GLU A 395 26.87 -10.00 11.92
C GLU A 395 26.85 -11.11 12.98
N SER A 396 25.96 -10.98 13.99
CA SER A 396 25.81 -11.94 15.09
C SER A 396 24.34 -12.18 15.41
N ASP A 397 24.05 -13.15 16.28
CA ASP A 397 22.69 -13.39 16.77
C ASP A 397 22.20 -12.29 17.74
N MET A 398 23.11 -11.43 18.21
CA MET A 398 22.74 -10.22 18.95
C MET A 398 22.37 -9.09 17.99
N ALA A 399 21.28 -8.40 18.30
CA ALA A 399 20.85 -7.16 17.66
C ALA A 399 21.83 -6.02 18.01
N LYS A 400 22.95 -5.94 17.30
CA LYS A 400 24.05 -4.99 17.53
C LYS A 400 24.61 -4.35 16.27
N THR A 401 24.32 -4.89 15.08
CA THR A 401 24.79 -4.29 13.83
C THR A 401 23.86 -3.13 13.46
N PRO A 402 24.34 -1.87 13.41
CA PRO A 402 23.47 -0.73 13.11
C PRO A 402 22.97 -0.80 11.68
N PHE A 403 21.66 -0.82 11.48
CA PHE A 403 21.02 -0.81 10.19
C PHE A 403 20.30 0.52 9.98
N ARG A 404 20.80 1.30 9.02
CA ARG A 404 20.30 2.65 8.70
C ARG A 404 20.35 2.77 7.18
N ARG A 405 19.28 2.35 6.50
CA ARG A 405 19.27 2.20 5.03
C ARG A 405 17.96 2.65 4.41
N LEU A 406 18.06 3.36 3.29
CA LEU A 406 16.96 3.60 2.38
C LEU A 406 16.67 2.34 1.54
N MET A 407 15.44 1.85 1.66
CA MET A 407 14.93 0.66 1.00
C MET A 407 13.67 1.01 0.19
N VAL A 408 13.22 0.09 -0.67
CA VAL A 408 12.10 0.31 -1.60
C VAL A 408 11.06 -0.79 -1.44
N ALA A 409 9.79 -0.40 -1.30
CA ALA A 409 8.65 -1.31 -1.26
C ALA A 409 8.43 -2.00 -2.61
N GLN A 410 9.01 -3.18 -2.82
CA GLN A 410 8.95 -3.92 -4.09
C GLN A 410 8.15 -5.22 -4.00
N ASP A 411 7.78 -5.61 -2.78
CA ASP A 411 7.11 -6.88 -2.53
C ASP A 411 6.03 -6.78 -1.44
N THR A 412 5.38 -7.89 -1.14
CA THR A 412 4.37 -8.00 -0.09
C THR A 412 4.26 -9.44 0.43
N GLY A 413 3.89 -9.61 1.70
CA GLY A 413 3.59 -10.91 2.28
C GLY A 413 2.28 -10.87 3.05
N SER A 414 1.56 -12.01 3.08
CA SER A 414 0.27 -12.10 3.81
C SER A 414 0.40 -11.92 5.34
N ALA A 415 1.61 -12.08 5.89
CA ALA A 415 1.96 -11.84 7.29
C ALA A 415 2.50 -10.42 7.56
N ILE A 416 2.62 -9.57 6.52
CA ILE A 416 3.20 -8.23 6.59
C ILE A 416 2.07 -7.22 6.62
N ILE A 417 1.53 -7.00 7.82
CA ILE A 417 0.33 -6.18 8.06
C ILE A 417 0.64 -5.05 9.05
N GLY A 418 0.27 -3.82 8.70
CA GLY A 418 0.44 -2.62 9.54
C GLY A 418 1.33 -1.53 8.92
N PRO A 419 1.27 -0.29 9.47
CA PRO A 419 1.88 0.90 8.88
C PRO A 419 3.40 0.85 8.88
N ALA A 420 4.02 0.48 10.00
CA ALA A 420 5.46 0.35 10.17
C ALA A 420 5.83 -1.13 10.35
N ARG A 421 5.57 -1.92 9.31
CA ARG A 421 5.84 -3.37 9.27
C ARG A 421 6.46 -3.72 7.92
N ALA A 422 7.67 -4.27 7.92
CA ALA A 422 8.34 -4.71 6.70
C ALA A 422 9.09 -6.05 6.87
N ASP A 423 9.18 -6.79 5.77
CA ASP A 423 10.10 -7.92 5.62
C ASP A 423 11.28 -7.47 4.75
N LEU A 424 12.53 -7.65 5.20
CA LEU A 424 13.73 -7.22 4.48
C LEU A 424 14.28 -8.37 3.64
N TYR A 425 14.53 -8.10 2.36
CA TYR A 425 15.08 -9.10 1.43
C TYR A 425 16.61 -9.18 1.57
N PHE A 426 17.13 -10.35 1.90
CA PHE A 426 18.58 -10.57 2.06
C PHE A 426 19.27 -11.23 0.86
N GLY A 427 18.55 -11.50 -0.24
CA GLY A 427 19.09 -12.21 -1.41
C GLY A 427 18.83 -13.72 -1.34
N ALA A 428 19.67 -14.50 -2.04
CA ALA A 428 19.52 -15.94 -2.16
C ALA A 428 20.52 -16.75 -1.32
N GLY A 429 20.17 -18.00 -1.01
CA GLY A 429 21.10 -18.99 -0.45
C GLY A 429 21.16 -19.06 1.09
N ALA A 430 22.08 -19.87 1.59
CA ALA A 430 22.15 -20.26 3.00
C ALA A 430 22.49 -19.09 3.94
N GLU A 431 23.44 -18.22 3.57
CA GLU A 431 23.82 -17.08 4.41
C GLU A 431 22.70 -16.03 4.53
N ALA A 432 22.02 -15.73 3.41
CA ALA A 432 20.81 -14.92 3.43
C ALA A 432 19.73 -15.52 4.34
N GLY A 433 19.55 -16.85 4.29
CA GLY A 433 18.62 -17.58 5.16
C GLY A 433 18.99 -17.56 6.65
N LYS A 434 20.28 -17.61 6.99
CA LYS A 434 20.75 -17.47 8.38
C LYS A 434 20.39 -16.09 8.95
N VAL A 435 20.73 -15.03 8.23
CA VAL A 435 20.45 -13.63 8.64
C VAL A 435 18.93 -13.38 8.69
N ALA A 436 18.19 -13.80 7.67
CA ALA A 436 16.74 -13.64 7.61
C ALA A 436 16.03 -14.39 8.76
N GLY A 437 16.39 -15.65 9.00
CA GLY A 437 15.71 -16.55 9.93
C GLY A 437 15.81 -16.18 11.42
N ARG A 438 16.74 -15.30 11.79
CA ARG A 438 16.89 -14.75 13.14
C ARG A 438 16.34 -13.33 13.32
N MET A 439 15.89 -12.67 12.25
CA MET A 439 15.47 -11.28 12.33
C MET A 439 14.02 -11.12 12.81
N LYS A 440 13.85 -10.42 13.92
CA LYS A 440 12.59 -10.27 14.69
C LYS A 440 12.71 -9.03 15.59
N ASN A 441 12.88 -7.87 14.98
CA ASN A 441 13.41 -6.68 15.65
C ASN A 441 12.43 -5.50 15.58
N ALA A 442 12.46 -4.66 16.60
CA ALA A 442 11.90 -3.32 16.49
C ALA A 442 12.78 -2.46 15.57
N ALA A 443 12.17 -1.56 14.80
CA ALA A 443 12.87 -0.62 13.94
C ALA A 443 12.00 0.60 13.67
N ARG A 444 12.63 1.77 13.49
CA ARG A 444 11.95 3.02 13.13
C ARG A 444 11.85 3.14 11.62
N PHE A 445 10.75 3.71 11.16
CA PHE A 445 10.43 3.84 9.75
C PHE A 445 10.25 5.32 9.40
N VAL A 446 10.95 5.78 8.36
CA VAL A 446 10.71 7.08 7.73
C VAL A 446 10.33 6.83 6.27
N MET A 447 9.07 7.04 5.95
CA MET A 447 8.54 6.94 4.58
C MET A 447 8.89 8.20 3.80
N LEU A 448 9.44 8.05 2.60
CA LEU A 448 9.68 9.18 1.70
C LEU A 448 8.45 9.40 0.83
N VAL A 449 7.72 10.50 1.05
CA VAL A 449 6.52 10.86 0.30
C VAL A 449 6.86 11.89 -0.80
N PRO A 450 6.38 11.75 -2.05
CA PRO A 450 6.68 12.71 -3.11
C PRO A 450 6.25 14.15 -2.76
N LYS A 451 7.10 15.15 -3.01
CA LYS A 451 6.78 16.58 -2.81
C LYS A 451 5.57 17.06 -3.61
N SER A 452 5.19 16.38 -4.69
CA SER A 452 3.95 16.66 -5.42
C SER A 452 2.68 16.40 -4.60
N LEU A 453 2.76 15.65 -3.49
CA LEU A 453 1.65 15.50 -2.56
C LEU A 453 1.34 16.77 -1.76
N ASP A 454 2.33 17.64 -1.51
CA ASP A 454 2.13 18.86 -0.74
C ASP A 454 1.08 19.77 -1.41
N PRO A 455 -0.07 20.04 -0.74
CA PRO A 455 -1.10 20.90 -1.30
C PRO A 455 -0.63 22.35 -1.46
N SER A 456 0.40 22.78 -0.75
CA SER A 456 1.01 24.12 -0.88
C SER A 456 1.70 24.24 -2.25
N ARG A 457 2.59 23.29 -2.59
CA ARG A 457 3.21 23.18 -3.91
C ARG A 457 2.21 23.03 -5.06
N ARG A 458 1.13 22.24 -4.88
CA ARG A 458 0.05 22.17 -5.87
C ARG A 458 -0.76 23.47 -5.96
N GLY A 459 -0.99 24.15 -4.84
CA GLY A 459 -1.69 25.44 -4.77
C GLY A 459 -0.97 26.55 -5.54
N HIS A 460 0.38 26.59 -5.49
CA HIS A 460 1.18 27.54 -6.28
C HIS A 460 0.99 27.42 -7.80
N HIS A 461 0.52 26.27 -8.30
CA HIS A 461 0.27 26.01 -9.72
C HIS A 461 -1.23 25.95 -10.05
N MET A 462 -2.11 26.18 -9.08
CA MET A 462 -3.54 26.23 -9.30
C MET A 462 -3.92 27.65 -9.75
N PRO A 463 -4.60 27.83 -10.90
CA PRO A 463 -5.09 29.15 -11.27
C PRO A 463 -6.04 29.65 -10.19
N LEU A 464 -5.87 30.92 -9.80
CA LEU A 464 -6.80 31.57 -8.88
C LEU A 464 -8.22 31.55 -9.49
N PRO A 465 -9.27 31.30 -8.70
CA PRO A 465 -10.64 31.42 -9.20
C PRO A 465 -10.90 32.83 -9.74
N ASP A 466 -11.66 32.93 -10.82
CA ASP A 466 -12.12 34.21 -11.34
C ASP A 466 -12.79 35.03 -10.22
N ALA A 467 -12.55 36.35 -10.22
CA ALA A 467 -13.10 37.24 -9.22
C ALA A 467 -14.63 37.10 -9.17
N ARG A 468 -15.19 36.89 -7.96
CA ARG A 468 -16.64 36.68 -7.81
C ARG A 468 -17.43 37.81 -8.48
N PRO A 469 -18.49 37.52 -9.26
CA PRO A 469 -19.33 38.53 -9.91
C PRO A 469 -19.89 39.61 -8.97
N SER A 470 -19.96 39.31 -7.67
CA SER A 470 -20.29 40.29 -6.62
C SER A 470 -19.41 41.55 -6.64
N ALA A 471 -18.17 41.49 -7.13
CA ALA A 471 -17.30 42.66 -7.24
C ALA A 471 -17.69 43.63 -8.39
N GLU A 472 -18.36 43.13 -9.43
CA GLU A 472 -18.98 43.96 -10.48
C GLU A 472 -20.40 44.37 -10.08
N ILE A 473 -21.18 43.43 -9.54
CA ILE A 473 -22.57 43.68 -9.12
C ILE A 473 -22.65 44.71 -7.97
N ALA A 474 -21.68 44.73 -7.04
CA ALA A 474 -21.60 45.75 -5.99
C ALA A 474 -21.28 47.16 -6.52
N LYS A 475 -20.74 47.30 -7.74
CA LYS A 475 -20.61 48.61 -8.42
C LYS A 475 -21.90 49.05 -9.11
N LEU A 476 -22.78 48.11 -9.43
CA LEU A 476 -24.07 48.37 -10.10
C LEU A 476 -25.21 48.65 -9.12
N PHE A 477 -25.14 48.14 -7.88
CA PHE A 477 -26.15 48.34 -6.85
C PHE A 477 -25.51 48.71 -5.49
N PRO A 478 -25.27 50.01 -5.22
CA PRO A 478 -24.84 50.45 -3.90
C PRO A 478 -25.97 50.23 -2.89
N GLN A 479 -25.71 49.42 -1.86
CA GLN A 479 -26.71 49.15 -0.82
C GLN A 479 -26.78 50.32 0.16
N THR A 480 -27.96 50.94 0.26
CA THR A 480 -28.27 51.93 1.29
C THR A 480 -28.29 51.26 2.67
N ALA A 481 -27.58 51.84 3.65
CA ALA A 481 -27.48 51.26 4.99
C ALA A 481 -28.85 51.23 5.70
N PRO A 482 -29.16 50.16 6.47
CA PRO A 482 -30.40 50.11 7.27
C PRO A 482 -30.38 51.16 8.39
N LYS A 483 -31.54 51.77 8.67
CA LYS A 483 -31.75 52.67 9.80
C LYS A 483 -31.65 51.89 11.12
N PRO A 484 -31.07 52.43 12.22
CA PRO A 484 -30.94 51.71 13.48
C PRO A 484 -32.32 51.35 14.07
N ALA A 485 -32.45 50.13 14.56
CA ALA A 485 -33.63 49.68 15.31
C ALA A 485 -33.49 50.03 16.80
N GLU A 486 -34.61 50.44 17.40
CA GLU A 486 -34.72 50.86 18.79
C GLU A 486 -34.73 49.63 19.74
N ALA A 487 -34.13 49.76 20.93
CA ALA A 487 -33.92 48.63 21.83
C ALA A 487 -35.19 48.27 22.65
N PRO A 488 -35.59 46.98 22.71
CA PRO A 488 -36.73 46.56 23.52
C PRO A 488 -36.36 46.45 25.02
N LYS A 489 -37.29 46.87 25.88
CA LYS A 489 -37.19 46.78 27.34
C LYS A 489 -37.36 45.33 27.83
N VAL A 490 -36.77 45.03 28.97
CA VAL A 490 -36.97 43.77 29.72
C VAL A 490 -38.05 43.99 30.78
N GLU A 491 -39.04 43.10 30.83
CA GLU A 491 -39.97 42.95 31.96
C GLU A 491 -40.12 41.48 32.36
N THR A 492 -40.45 41.26 33.63
CA THR A 492 -40.26 39.99 34.36
C THR A 492 -41.56 39.39 34.88
N SER A 493 -41.81 38.10 34.65
CA SER A 493 -42.61 37.19 35.51
C SER A 493 -42.75 35.81 34.81
N ALA A 494 -43.02 34.68 35.46
CA ALA A 494 -42.79 34.21 36.83
C ALA A 494 -43.17 32.70 36.89
N ILE A 495 -42.45 31.86 37.68
CA ILE A 495 -43.01 30.78 38.55
C ILE A 495 -43.71 29.59 37.81
N ASP A 496 -43.47 28.28 38.08
CA ASP A 496 -43.08 27.61 39.32
C ASP A 496 -42.47 26.18 39.18
N ASN A 497 -41.66 25.78 40.18
CA ASN A 497 -41.55 24.46 40.90
C ASN A 497 -41.61 23.07 40.17
N LYS A 498 -41.00 21.97 40.66
CA LYS A 498 -40.42 21.64 42.00
C LYS A 498 -39.46 20.43 41.99
N ALA A 499 -38.54 20.37 42.98
CA ALA A 499 -37.94 19.16 43.62
C ALA A 499 -37.14 18.15 42.74
N ALA A 500 -36.06 17.49 43.17
CA ALA A 500 -35.11 17.63 44.29
C ALA A 500 -33.85 16.78 43.90
N ALA A 501 -32.70 16.75 44.59
CA ALA A 501 -32.31 17.27 45.90
C ALA A 501 -30.81 17.71 45.92
N LYS A 502 -30.21 17.71 47.11
CA LYS A 502 -28.80 17.92 47.51
C LYS A 502 -28.67 17.32 48.94
N PRO A 503 -27.52 17.39 49.66
CA PRO A 503 -26.20 17.95 49.32
C PRO A 503 -25.16 16.77 49.27
N ASP A 504 -23.87 16.82 49.64
CA ASP A 504 -23.02 17.87 50.21
C ASP A 504 -21.53 17.68 49.90
N ALA A 505 -20.78 18.80 49.91
CA ALA A 505 -19.33 18.93 50.07
C ALA A 505 -19.02 20.45 50.19
N VAL A 506 -18.67 20.93 51.39
CA VAL A 506 -18.33 22.34 51.65
C VAL A 506 -16.83 22.61 51.40
N ALA A 507 -16.51 23.87 51.10
CA ALA A 507 -15.16 24.44 50.94
C ALA A 507 -14.27 24.30 52.22
N VAL A 508 -12.98 24.67 52.31
CA VAL A 508 -12.30 25.94 51.92
C VAL A 508 -10.77 25.73 51.71
N LYS A 509 -10.14 26.66 50.99
CA LYS A 509 -8.70 27.00 50.87
C LYS A 509 -8.04 27.44 52.23
N PRO A 510 -6.76 27.94 52.36
CA PRO A 510 -5.61 28.08 51.42
C PRO A 510 -4.17 27.75 52.01
N THR A 511 -3.12 28.02 51.18
CA THR A 511 -1.80 28.67 51.50
C THR A 511 -0.60 27.97 52.21
N VAL A 512 0.52 27.88 51.44
CA VAL A 512 1.89 28.46 51.67
C VAL A 512 3.07 27.65 52.30
N SER A 513 4.22 27.72 51.60
CA SER A 513 5.66 27.51 52.00
C SER A 513 6.19 26.11 52.40
N ALA A 514 7.50 25.77 52.34
CA ALA A 514 8.66 26.17 51.49
C ALA A 514 9.94 25.33 51.86
N VAL A 515 11.07 25.52 51.14
CA VAL A 515 12.51 25.36 51.58
C VAL A 515 13.31 24.03 51.33
N THR A 516 14.37 24.15 50.49
CA THR A 516 15.70 23.44 50.36
C THR A 516 15.94 21.95 49.97
N ALA A 517 17.11 21.75 49.33
CA ALA A 517 17.93 20.53 49.14
C ALA A 517 19.36 20.79 49.75
N PRO A 518 20.50 20.04 49.52
CA PRO A 518 20.75 18.73 48.83
C PRO A 518 21.82 17.75 49.46
N LEU A 519 21.87 16.47 48.99
CA LEU A 519 23.05 15.52 48.88
C LEU A 519 23.83 15.07 50.18
N PRO A 520 24.80 14.09 50.18
CA PRO A 520 25.47 13.31 49.09
C PRO A 520 25.75 11.76 49.27
N VAL A 521 26.01 11.06 48.14
CA VAL A 521 27.06 10.03 47.79
C VAL A 521 27.35 8.74 48.61
N ALA A 522 27.41 7.57 47.91
CA ALA A 522 28.44 6.50 48.08
C ALA A 522 28.54 5.51 46.87
N ARG A 523 29.71 4.89 46.62
CA ARG A 523 30.02 3.79 45.64
C ARG A 523 30.33 2.48 46.38
N PRO A 524 30.25 1.29 45.71
CA PRO A 524 31.47 0.54 45.29
C PRO A 524 31.34 -0.02 43.84
N ALA A 525 32.38 -0.13 43.00
CA ALA A 525 33.66 -0.90 43.03
C ALA A 525 33.56 -2.30 42.38
N ALA A 526 34.58 -2.69 41.60
CA ALA A 526 34.58 -3.85 40.70
C ALA A 526 35.33 -5.06 41.27
N VAL A 527 35.07 -6.26 40.72
CA VAL A 527 35.77 -7.52 41.05
C VAL A 527 36.20 -8.26 39.78
N VAL A 528 37.39 -8.87 39.83
CA VAL A 528 38.12 -9.57 38.75
C VAL A 528 37.83 -11.09 38.79
N PRO A 529 37.87 -11.84 37.67
CA PRO A 529 37.41 -13.24 37.63
C PRO A 529 38.48 -14.29 37.96
N THR A 530 38.04 -15.47 38.40
CA THR A 530 38.84 -16.70 38.65
C THR A 530 38.02 -17.97 38.32
N PRO A 531 38.64 -19.17 38.18
CA PRO A 531 38.30 -20.10 37.09
C PRO A 531 37.27 -21.20 37.41
N ALA A 532 36.87 -21.91 36.35
CA ALA A 532 35.88 -22.99 36.35
C ALA A 532 36.42 -24.37 36.75
N MET A 533 35.54 -25.23 37.32
CA MET A 533 35.39 -26.70 37.15
C MET A 533 34.43 -27.24 38.23
N PRO A 534 33.81 -28.43 38.11
CA PRO A 534 33.29 -29.15 36.94
C PRO A 534 31.76 -29.45 37.04
N ARG A 535 31.17 -30.07 36.01
CA ARG A 535 29.74 -30.50 36.00
C ARG A 535 29.44 -31.63 37.01
N PRO A 536 28.30 -31.60 37.73
CA PRO A 536 27.67 -32.81 38.25
C PRO A 536 26.90 -33.57 37.15
N ALA A 537 26.74 -34.88 37.33
CA ALA A 537 26.19 -35.80 36.34
C ALA A 537 24.66 -35.70 36.16
N ALA A 538 24.17 -36.27 35.05
CA ALA A 538 22.75 -36.25 34.70
C ALA A 538 21.89 -37.12 35.63
N THR A 539 20.73 -36.59 36.03
CA THR A 539 19.65 -37.36 36.67
C THR A 539 18.57 -37.65 35.64
N THR A 540 18.30 -38.93 35.37
CA THR A 540 17.27 -39.37 34.43
C THR A 540 15.87 -39.21 35.02
N VAL A 541 15.01 -38.44 34.36
CA VAL A 541 13.57 -38.36 34.68
C VAL A 541 12.83 -39.45 33.91
N PRO A 542 12.01 -40.31 34.56
CA PRO A 542 11.28 -41.38 33.88
C PRO A 542 10.11 -40.85 33.04
N LEU A 543 9.83 -41.50 31.90
CA LEU A 543 8.63 -41.24 31.10
C LEU A 543 7.36 -41.75 31.82
N PRO A 544 6.20 -41.07 31.65
CA PRO A 544 4.91 -41.60 32.11
C PRO A 544 4.43 -42.77 31.24
N GLU A 545 3.79 -43.75 31.86
CA GLU A 545 3.32 -44.98 31.23
C GLU A 545 2.19 -44.76 30.19
N ALA A 546 2.15 -45.64 29.19
CA ALA A 546 1.15 -45.61 28.13
C ALA A 546 -0.23 -46.11 28.62
N ARG A 547 -1.30 -45.39 28.26
CA ARG A 547 -2.68 -45.90 28.46
C ARG A 547 -2.97 -47.07 27.52
N PRO A 548 -3.68 -48.12 27.97
CA PRO A 548 -4.05 -49.25 27.13
C PRO A 548 -5.05 -48.87 26.03
N ALA A 549 -4.98 -49.57 24.90
CA ALA A 549 -5.78 -49.32 23.72
C ALA A 549 -7.26 -49.73 23.87
N VAL A 550 -8.18 -48.93 23.31
CA VAL A 550 -9.60 -49.25 23.22
C VAL A 550 -9.88 -49.98 21.90
N ALA A 551 -10.56 -51.12 21.98
CA ALA A 551 -10.93 -51.94 20.82
C ALA A 551 -12.04 -51.28 19.97
N PRO A 552 -12.11 -51.56 18.65
CA PRO A 552 -13.06 -50.90 17.75
C PRO A 552 -14.50 -51.43 17.90
N GLU A 553 -15.46 -50.50 17.99
CA GLU A 553 -16.89 -50.80 18.15
C GLU A 553 -17.56 -51.13 16.79
N VAL A 554 -18.32 -52.23 16.77
CA VAL A 554 -18.98 -52.76 15.57
C VAL A 554 -20.30 -52.02 15.30
N LYS A 555 -20.47 -51.47 14.09
CA LYS A 555 -21.76 -50.94 13.61
C LYS A 555 -22.49 -51.98 12.74
N PRO A 556 -23.73 -52.37 13.06
CA PRO A 556 -24.51 -53.28 12.23
C PRO A 556 -25.05 -52.60 10.97
N GLN A 557 -25.19 -53.40 9.90
CA GLN A 557 -25.86 -52.99 8.66
C GLN A 557 -27.38 -53.04 8.83
N VAL A 558 -28.09 -52.12 8.17
CA VAL A 558 -29.51 -52.29 7.81
C VAL A 558 -29.66 -51.99 6.33
N LYS A 559 -30.31 -52.91 5.59
CA LYS A 559 -30.64 -52.76 4.17
C LYS A 559 -32.03 -52.15 3.99
N SER A 560 -32.21 -51.49 2.85
CA SER A 560 -33.44 -51.40 2.03
C SER A 560 -34.81 -51.20 2.72
N GLU A 561 -35.56 -50.20 2.28
CA GLU A 561 -36.64 -50.50 1.33
C GLU A 561 -37.12 -49.30 0.50
N VAL A 562 -37.86 -49.62 -0.57
CA VAL A 562 -38.40 -48.71 -1.58
C VAL A 562 -39.86 -48.43 -1.27
N LYS A 563 -40.33 -47.18 -1.46
CA LYS A 563 -41.72 -46.98 -1.88
C LYS A 563 -41.94 -45.75 -2.75
N THR A 564 -42.56 -46.03 -3.89
CA THR A 564 -43.08 -45.11 -4.90
C THR A 564 -44.48 -44.64 -4.51
N GLU A 565 -44.84 -43.41 -4.87
CA GLU A 565 -46.18 -42.88 -5.25
C GLU A 565 -46.25 -41.37 -4.94
N VAL A 566 -47.02 -40.50 -5.58
CA VAL A 566 -47.61 -40.37 -6.91
C VAL A 566 -48.09 -38.90 -6.99
N LYS A 567 -48.26 -38.36 -8.21
CA LYS A 567 -48.76 -37.01 -8.53
C LYS A 567 -49.95 -36.50 -7.68
N THR A 568 -50.02 -35.17 -7.52
CA THR A 568 -51.20 -34.40 -7.99
C THR A 568 -50.88 -32.93 -8.28
N GLU A 569 -51.60 -32.35 -9.24
CA GLU A 569 -51.48 -30.95 -9.66
C GLU A 569 -52.39 -30.02 -8.85
N ALA A 570 -52.01 -28.73 -8.72
CA ALA A 570 -52.97 -27.66 -8.45
C ALA A 570 -52.52 -26.33 -9.10
N LYS A 571 -53.46 -25.64 -9.75
CA LYS A 571 -53.22 -24.46 -10.59
C LYS A 571 -53.11 -23.15 -9.81
N ALA A 572 -52.19 -22.30 -10.29
CA ALA A 572 -52.26 -20.85 -10.44
C ALA A 572 -53.19 -20.00 -9.54
N LYS A 573 -52.59 -19.03 -8.83
CA LYS A 573 -53.17 -17.68 -8.70
C LYS A 573 -52.16 -16.59 -9.11
N ARG A 574 -52.68 -15.62 -9.85
CA ARG A 574 -51.97 -14.54 -10.56
C ARG A 574 -52.04 -13.27 -9.72
N ALA A 575 -50.90 -12.77 -9.21
CA ALA A 575 -50.83 -11.50 -8.50
C ALA A 575 -49.89 -10.52 -9.23
N LYS A 576 -50.42 -9.34 -9.61
CA LYS A 576 -49.67 -8.28 -10.30
C LYS A 576 -48.68 -7.62 -9.33
N SER A 577 -47.38 -7.63 -9.62
CA SER A 577 -46.43 -6.72 -8.99
C SER A 577 -46.19 -5.48 -9.88
N ARG A 578 -46.30 -4.30 -9.28
CA ARG A 578 -46.21 -3.01 -9.98
C ARG A 578 -44.76 -2.74 -10.41
N HIS A 579 -44.57 -2.27 -11.65
CA HIS A 579 -43.30 -1.68 -12.08
C HIS A 579 -42.98 -0.47 -11.20
N ARG A 580 -41.89 -0.53 -10.41
CA ARG A 580 -41.32 0.63 -9.73
C ARG A 580 -40.01 1.00 -10.40
N VAL A 581 -40.09 1.94 -11.33
CA VAL A 581 -38.94 2.50 -12.06
C VAL A 581 -38.06 3.26 -11.06
N TYR A 582 -37.00 2.61 -10.58
CA TYR A 582 -35.92 3.32 -9.92
C TYR A 582 -35.06 4.02 -10.98
N ARG A 583 -35.33 5.32 -11.21
CA ARG A 583 -34.32 6.22 -11.80
C ARG A 583 -33.09 6.18 -10.88
N ARG A 584 -32.04 5.47 -11.30
CA ARG A 584 -30.71 5.62 -10.70
C ARG A 584 -30.20 7.00 -11.05
N THR A 585 -30.30 7.94 -10.11
CA THR A 585 -29.39 9.08 -10.09
C THR A 585 -27.95 8.55 -9.98
N PRO A 586 -26.99 9.12 -10.71
CA PRO A 586 -25.59 8.77 -10.50
C PRO A 586 -25.20 9.27 -9.11
N LYS A 587 -25.01 8.34 -8.16
CA LYS A 587 -24.29 8.68 -6.92
C LYS A 587 -22.88 9.12 -7.34
N GLN A 588 -22.58 10.40 -7.15
CA GLN A 588 -21.19 10.86 -7.15
C GLN A 588 -20.39 9.96 -6.20
N PRO A 589 -19.13 9.59 -6.54
CA PRO A 589 -18.25 8.96 -5.58
C PRO A 589 -18.07 9.93 -4.40
N GLN A 590 -18.55 9.54 -3.21
CA GLN A 590 -18.29 10.31 -2.01
C GLN A 590 -16.78 10.22 -1.74
N SER A 591 -16.08 11.34 -1.95
CA SER A 591 -14.70 11.50 -1.52
C SER A 591 -14.59 11.16 -0.04
N LEU A 592 -13.76 10.16 0.30
CA LEU A 592 -13.41 9.83 1.68
C LEU A 592 -12.44 10.84 2.32
N PHE A 593 -12.14 11.94 1.63
CA PHE A 593 -11.45 13.10 2.18
C PHE A 593 -12.34 14.35 2.05
N ARG A 594 -13.12 14.63 3.11
CA ARG A 594 -13.46 16.01 3.49
C ARG A 594 -12.39 16.48 4.46
N PHE A 595 -11.39 17.19 3.96
CA PHE A 595 -10.54 18.02 4.83
C PHE A 595 -11.41 19.19 5.34
N PRO A 596 -11.52 19.41 6.66
CA PRO A 596 -12.22 20.57 7.19
C PRO A 596 -11.35 21.82 7.00
N TRP A 597 -11.68 22.61 5.97
CA TRP A 597 -11.13 23.95 5.76
C TRP A 597 -12.30 24.95 5.69
N GLN A 598 -12.67 25.52 6.84
CA GLN A 598 -13.51 26.72 6.97
C GLN A 598 -13.13 27.51 8.22
#